data_AF-A0A7W9YHF8-F1
#
_entry.id   AF-A0A7W9YHF8-F1
#
_cell.length_a   1.000
_cell.length_b   1.000
_cell.length_c   1.000
_cell.angle_alpha   90.00
_cell.angle_beta   90.00
_cell.angle_gamma   90.00
#
_symmetry.space_group_name_H-M   'P 1'
#
loop_
_entity.id
_entity.type
_entity.pdbx_description
1 polymer ?
#
loop_
_entity_poly.entity_id
_entity_poly.type
_entity_poly.pdbx_seq_one_letter_code
_entity_poly.pdbx_strand_id
1 'polypeptide(L)'
;MRQTAPDIAPAWKIQVELATRVDTVRLGSTTRPVGETLACLRTVVGETRAALREAELPAASAAPMVRLLPAAIELCALVEPVLDRWEPLLAAHERTRPAGTPPADHETAWGHASACRADLAALSEPLGRIVGRLSEITGADLGLHPPVVAG
;
A
#
# COMPACT_ATOMS: atom_id res chain seq x y z
N MET A 1 1.67 31.72 -12.42
CA MET A 1 1.79 30.43 -11.70
C MET A 1 0.88 29.44 -12.42
N ARG A 2 1.38 28.29 -12.90
CA ARG A 2 0.50 27.24 -13.45
C ARG A 2 -0.24 26.63 -12.26
N GLN A 3 -1.57 26.70 -12.27
CA GLN A 3 -2.39 25.96 -11.32
C GLN A 3 -2.32 24.49 -11.73
N THR A 4 -1.61 23.67 -10.95
CA THR A 4 -1.63 22.22 -11.10
C THR A 4 -3.07 21.74 -10.88
N ALA A 5 -3.55 20.81 -11.71
CA ALA A 5 -4.88 20.22 -11.54
C ALA A 5 -5.02 19.65 -10.11
N PRO A 6 -6.20 19.74 -9.48
CA PRO A 6 -6.40 19.38 -8.06
C PRO A 6 -5.94 17.97 -7.72
N ASP A 7 -5.95 17.06 -8.70
CA ASP A 7 -5.59 15.64 -8.53
C ASP A 7 -4.07 15.40 -8.48
N ILE A 8 -3.25 16.27 -9.09
CA ILE A 8 -1.82 15.96 -9.35
C ILE A 8 -1.01 15.86 -8.06
N ALA A 9 -1.13 16.85 -7.18
CA ALA A 9 -0.38 16.87 -5.93
C ALA A 9 -0.74 15.71 -4.97
N PRO A 10 -2.02 15.42 -4.69
CA PRO A 10 -2.38 14.28 -3.85
C PRO A 10 -2.09 12.93 -4.53
N ALA A 11 -2.25 12.80 -5.86
CA ALA A 11 -1.86 11.58 -6.58
C ALA A 11 -0.35 11.32 -6.48
N TRP A 12 0.47 12.36 -6.57
CA TRP A 12 1.92 12.26 -6.41
C TRP A 12 2.31 11.74 -5.03
N LYS A 13 1.70 12.27 -3.96
CA LYS A 13 1.93 11.78 -2.60
C LYS A 13 1.64 10.29 -2.48
N ILE A 14 0.49 9.84 -2.97
CA ILE A 14 0.08 8.43 -2.92
C ILE A 14 1.04 7.55 -3.73
N GLN A 15 1.45 7.99 -4.92
CA GLN A 15 2.38 7.26 -5.77
C GLN A 15 3.76 7.08 -5.11
N VAL A 16 4.27 8.14 -4.46
CA VAL A 16 5.54 8.09 -3.72
C VAL A 16 5.46 7.09 -2.57
N GLU A 17 4.39 7.12 -1.78
CA GLU A 17 4.21 6.21 -0.66
C GLU A 17 4.15 4.75 -1.11
N LEU A 18 3.42 4.46 -2.19
CA LEU A 18 3.38 3.12 -2.79
C LEU A 18 4.76 2.68 -3.27
N ALA A 19 5.42 3.49 -4.09
CA ALA A 19 6.66 3.08 -4.76
C ALA A 19 7.86 2.95 -3.80
N THR A 20 7.88 3.68 -2.70
CA THR A 20 9.02 3.68 -1.78
C THR A 20 8.87 2.69 -0.64
N ARG A 21 7.65 2.35 -0.23
CA ARG A 21 7.39 1.47 0.91
C ARG A 21 7.00 0.06 0.50
N VAL A 22 6.32 -0.06 -0.64
CA VAL A 22 5.73 -1.31 -1.10
C VAL A 22 6.42 -1.74 -2.40
N ASP A 23 7.16 -2.84 -2.34
CA ASP A 23 7.55 -3.53 -3.56
C ASP A 23 6.30 -4.19 -4.14
N THR A 24 5.58 -3.46 -5.00
CA THR A 24 4.31 -3.92 -5.56
C THR A 24 4.46 -5.21 -6.37
N VAL A 25 5.66 -5.57 -6.84
CA VAL A 25 5.91 -6.81 -7.58
C VAL A 25 6.19 -7.98 -6.64
N ARG A 26 6.74 -7.73 -5.45
CA ARG A 26 7.22 -8.78 -4.54
C ARG A 26 6.64 -8.67 -3.13
N LEU A 27 5.39 -8.22 -3.01
CA LEU A 27 4.67 -8.06 -1.75
C LEU A 27 4.59 -9.35 -0.91
N GLY A 28 4.48 -10.51 -1.55
CA GLY A 28 4.48 -11.81 -0.86
C GLY A 28 5.87 -12.40 -0.58
N SER A 29 6.96 -11.70 -0.94
CA SER A 29 8.31 -12.26 -0.83
C SER A 29 8.73 -12.52 0.62
N THR A 30 9.58 -13.52 0.82
CA THR A 30 10.11 -13.89 2.14
C THR A 30 11.28 -13.02 2.61
N THR A 31 11.77 -12.11 1.76
CA THR A 31 12.92 -11.24 2.06
C THR A 31 12.60 -10.21 3.14
N ARG A 32 11.32 -9.89 3.34
CA ARG A 32 10.83 -8.99 4.39
C ARG A 32 9.93 -9.76 5.37
N PRO A 33 10.02 -9.49 6.68
CA PRO A 33 9.01 -9.94 7.64
C PRO A 33 7.59 -9.54 7.23
N VAL A 34 6.62 -10.40 7.52
CA VAL A 34 5.21 -10.15 7.24
C VAL A 34 4.72 -8.95 8.03
N GLY A 35 5.09 -8.83 9.30
CA GLY A 35 4.70 -7.70 10.14
C GLY A 35 5.17 -6.36 9.59
N GLU A 36 6.38 -6.30 9.06
CA GLU A 36 6.90 -5.09 8.43
C GLU A 36 6.12 -4.77 7.13
N THR A 37 5.77 -5.78 6.34
CA THR A 37 4.98 -5.59 5.12
C THR A 37 3.57 -5.07 5.41
N LEU A 38 2.88 -5.66 6.40
CA LEU A 38 1.57 -5.19 6.87
C LEU A 38 1.65 -3.75 7.41
N ALA A 39 2.69 -3.43 8.19
CA ALA A 39 2.90 -2.08 8.70
C ALA A 39 3.11 -1.05 7.57
N CYS A 40 3.89 -1.37 6.54
CA CYS A 40 4.04 -0.51 5.37
C CYS A 40 2.69 -0.25 4.67
N LEU A 41 1.89 -1.31 4.45
CA LEU A 41 0.58 -1.19 3.84
C LEU A 41 -0.39 -0.34 4.66
N ARG A 42 -0.41 -0.51 5.98
CA ARG A 42 -1.20 0.33 6.89
C ARG A 42 -0.79 1.80 6.82
N THR A 43 0.51 2.10 6.74
CA THR A 43 0.99 3.47 6.52
C THR A 43 0.49 4.02 5.19
N VAL A 44 0.58 3.27 4.10
CA VAL A 44 0.09 3.72 2.77
C VAL A 44 -1.41 4.06 2.81
N VAL A 45 -2.24 3.25 3.47
CA VAL A 45 -3.69 3.54 3.65
C VAL A 45 -3.88 4.83 4.45
N GLY A 46 -3.12 5.02 5.52
CA GLY A 46 -3.14 6.23 6.34
C GLY A 46 -2.79 7.49 5.54
N GLU A 47 -1.68 7.46 4.82
CA GLU A 47 -1.21 8.56 3.98
C GLU A 47 -2.15 8.85 2.80
N THR A 48 -2.76 7.81 2.23
CA THR A 48 -3.77 7.96 1.17
C THR A 48 -4.99 8.74 1.67
N ARG A 49 -5.52 8.36 2.84
CA ARG A 49 -6.64 9.07 3.47
C ARG A 49 -6.25 10.50 3.86
N ALA A 50 -5.02 10.72 4.33
CA ALA A 50 -4.52 12.06 4.66
C ALA A 50 -4.42 12.95 3.41
N ALA A 51 -3.86 12.43 2.31
CA ALA A 51 -3.74 13.16 1.05
C ALA A 51 -5.10 13.58 0.48
N LEU A 52 -6.12 12.72 0.58
CA LEU A 52 -7.49 13.06 0.18
C LEU A 52 -8.09 14.16 1.06
N ARG A 53 -7.98 14.06 2.39
CA ARG A 53 -8.48 15.09 3.31
C ARG A 53 -7.80 16.44 3.08
N GLU A 54 -6.48 16.43 2.92
CA GLU A 54 -5.70 17.64 2.61
C GLU A 54 -6.05 18.25 1.26
N ALA A 55 -6.52 17.47 0.29
CA ALA A 55 -6.99 17.99 -0.99
C ALA A 55 -8.40 18.62 -0.87
N GLU A 56 -9.22 18.14 0.05
CA GLU A 56 -10.56 18.68 0.33
C GLU A 56 -10.53 20.00 1.14
N LEU A 57 -9.56 20.19 2.05
CA LEU A 57 -9.47 21.38 2.93
C LEU A 57 -9.23 22.74 2.20
N PRO A 58 -8.41 22.84 1.13
CA PRO A 58 -8.19 24.08 0.39
C PRO A 58 -9.15 24.23 -0.81
N ALA A 59 -9.87 23.18 -1.19
CA ALA A 59 -10.74 23.17 -2.36
C ALA A 59 -12.11 23.80 -2.07
N ALA A 60 -12.13 25.12 -1.90
CA ALA A 60 -13.28 25.95 -2.29
C ALA A 60 -13.49 25.98 -3.83
N SER A 61 -12.70 25.19 -4.57
CA SER A 61 -12.72 25.00 -6.01
C SER A 61 -13.53 23.74 -6.33
N ALA A 62 -14.72 23.94 -6.91
CA ALA A 62 -15.70 22.92 -7.31
C ALA A 62 -15.25 21.95 -8.42
N ALA A 63 -13.95 21.75 -8.64
CA ALA A 63 -13.43 20.78 -9.60
C ALA A 63 -13.31 19.40 -8.92
N PRO A 64 -14.18 18.43 -9.25
CA PRO A 64 -14.15 17.12 -8.61
C PRO A 64 -12.85 16.38 -8.94
N MET A 65 -12.30 15.66 -7.94
CA MET A 65 -11.12 14.79 -8.10
C MET A 65 -11.46 13.47 -8.81
N VAL A 66 -12.04 13.56 -10.00
CA VAL A 66 -12.70 12.44 -10.70
C VAL A 66 -11.72 11.31 -11.03
N ARG A 67 -10.44 11.62 -11.26
CA ARG A 67 -9.45 10.60 -11.63
C ARG A 67 -8.79 9.97 -10.41
N LEU A 68 -8.45 10.79 -9.42
CA LEU A 68 -7.77 10.31 -8.21
C LEU A 68 -8.70 9.52 -7.28
N LEU A 69 -9.91 10.04 -7.01
CA LEU A 69 -10.77 9.51 -5.96
C LEU A 69 -11.09 8.01 -6.15
N PRO A 70 -11.44 7.53 -7.36
CA PRO A 70 -11.68 6.11 -7.56
C PRO A 70 -10.43 5.24 -7.35
N ALA A 71 -9.23 5.72 -7.70
CA ALA A 71 -7.98 4.98 -7.51
C ALA A 71 -7.61 4.86 -6.02
N ALA A 72 -7.78 5.95 -5.26
CA ALA A 72 -7.51 5.98 -3.83
C ALA A 72 -8.51 5.14 -3.03
N ILE A 73 -9.80 5.17 -3.40
CA ILE A 73 -10.83 4.31 -2.78
C ILE A 73 -10.52 2.83 -3.06
N GLU A 74 -10.19 2.48 -4.30
CA GLU A 74 -9.84 1.10 -4.68
C GLU A 74 -8.61 0.60 -3.90
N LEU A 75 -7.58 1.43 -3.74
CA LEU A 75 -6.40 1.10 -2.94
C LEU A 75 -6.78 0.71 -1.51
N CYS A 76 -7.54 1.58 -0.83
CA CYS A 76 -7.97 1.35 0.54
C CYS A 76 -8.84 0.08 0.63
N ALA A 77 -9.79 -0.09 -0.29
CA ALA A 77 -10.70 -1.24 -0.32
C ALA A 77 -9.98 -2.58 -0.58
N LEU A 78 -8.86 -2.58 -1.30
CA LEU A 78 -8.04 -3.78 -1.52
C LEU A 78 -7.18 -4.13 -0.30
N VAL A 79 -6.59 -3.12 0.34
CA VAL A 79 -5.60 -3.32 1.40
C VAL A 79 -6.24 -3.57 2.77
N GLU A 80 -7.32 -2.86 3.10
CA GLU A 80 -7.98 -2.93 4.42
C GLU A 80 -8.41 -4.34 4.81
N PRO A 81 -9.06 -5.16 3.93
CA PRO A 81 -9.44 -6.52 4.30
C PRO A 81 -8.25 -7.42 4.65
N VAL A 82 -7.09 -7.21 4.02
CA VAL A 82 -5.86 -7.95 4.31
C VAL A 82 -5.32 -7.54 5.67
N LEU A 83 -5.29 -6.24 5.99
CA LEU A 83 -4.86 -5.74 7.30
C LEU A 83 -5.79 -6.23 8.42
N ASP A 84 -7.10 -6.07 8.24
CA ASP A 84 -8.13 -6.45 9.23
C ASP A 84 -8.05 -7.94 9.58
N ARG A 85 -7.74 -8.78 8.60
CA ARG A 85 -7.56 -10.21 8.79
C ARG A 85 -6.28 -10.53 9.57
N TRP A 86 -5.15 -9.97 9.16
CA TRP A 86 -3.84 -10.48 9.57
C TRP A 86 -3.21 -9.75 10.75
N GLU A 87 -3.44 -8.45 10.91
CA GLU A 87 -2.83 -7.69 12.01
C GLU A 87 -3.22 -8.22 13.41
N PRO A 88 -4.50 -8.57 13.70
CA PRO A 88 -4.87 -9.11 15.01
C PRO A 88 -4.22 -10.47 15.29
N LEU A 89 -4.11 -11.31 14.25
CA LEU A 89 -3.52 -12.65 14.35
C LEU A 89 -2.01 -12.59 14.57
N LEU A 90 -1.32 -11.70 13.84
CA LEU A 90 0.10 -11.47 14.03
C LEU A 90 0.38 -10.90 15.42
N ALA A 91 -0.37 -9.89 15.85
CA ALA A 91 -0.22 -9.30 17.19
C ALA A 91 -0.44 -10.34 18.31
N ALA A 92 -1.33 -11.33 18.09
CA ALA A 92 -1.53 -12.43 19.02
C ALA A 92 -0.31 -13.35 19.11
N HIS A 93 0.30 -13.66 17.97
CA HIS A 93 1.55 -14.43 17.92
C HIS A 93 2.72 -13.66 18.55
N GLU A 94 2.88 -12.38 18.27
CA GLU A 94 3.95 -11.55 18.82
C GLU A 94 3.90 -11.46 20.35
N ARG A 95 2.69 -11.49 20.93
CA ARG A 95 2.50 -11.50 22.40
C ARG A 95 2.99 -12.77 23.09
N THR A 96 3.17 -13.88 22.36
CA THR A 96 3.71 -15.13 22.92
C THR A 96 5.23 -15.22 22.81
N ARG A 97 5.89 -14.19 22.24
CA ARG A 97 7.33 -14.17 22.00
C ARG A 97 8.12 -14.34 23.31
N PRO A 98 8.97 -15.38 23.43
CA PRO A 98 9.84 -15.53 24.58
C PRO A 98 10.83 -14.36 24.72
N ALA A 99 11.15 -14.00 25.96
CA ALA A 99 12.17 -12.99 26.23
C ALA A 99 13.51 -13.39 25.60
N GLY A 100 14.20 -12.43 24.97
CA GLY A 100 15.46 -12.67 24.28
C GLY A 100 15.35 -13.25 22.87
N THR A 101 14.16 -13.64 22.40
CA THR A 101 13.97 -14.07 21.00
C THR A 101 13.77 -12.85 20.10
N PRO A 102 14.54 -12.64 19.02
CA PRO A 102 14.31 -11.55 18.07
C PRO A 102 12.90 -11.62 17.45
N PRO A 103 12.23 -10.47 17.17
CA PRO A 103 10.89 -10.48 16.58
C PRO A 103 10.81 -11.24 15.25
N ALA A 104 11.78 -11.02 14.35
CA ALA A 104 11.84 -11.69 13.05
C ALA A 104 11.96 -13.22 13.20
N ASP A 105 12.81 -13.68 14.12
CA ASP A 105 13.00 -15.11 14.38
C ASP A 105 11.71 -15.74 14.92
N HIS A 106 11.02 -15.05 15.85
CA HIS A 106 9.73 -15.52 16.37
C HIS A 106 8.66 -15.58 15.28
N GLU A 107 8.63 -14.63 14.35
CA GLU A 107 7.70 -14.61 13.23
C GLU A 107 7.88 -15.82 12.29
N THR A 108 9.10 -16.37 12.17
CA THR A 108 9.32 -17.57 11.34
C THR A 108 8.51 -18.79 11.81
N ALA A 109 8.20 -18.86 13.10
CA ALA A 109 7.37 -19.91 13.70
C ALA A 109 5.86 -19.62 13.62
N TRP A 110 5.47 -18.48 13.03
CA TRP A 110 4.05 -18.11 12.91
C TRP A 110 3.35 -19.01 11.90
N GLY A 111 2.45 -19.89 12.39
CA GLY A 111 1.75 -20.88 11.57
C GLY A 111 0.90 -20.32 10.43
N HIS A 112 0.60 -19.01 10.44
CA HIS A 112 -0.16 -18.34 9.38
C HIS A 112 0.70 -17.56 8.38
N ALA A 113 2.03 -17.52 8.56
CA ALA A 113 2.91 -16.70 7.73
C ALA A 113 2.76 -16.99 6.23
N SER A 114 2.69 -18.28 5.84
CA SER A 114 2.51 -18.66 4.43
C SER A 114 1.17 -18.19 3.85
N ALA A 115 0.07 -18.34 4.59
CA ALA A 115 -1.24 -17.89 4.15
C ALA A 115 -1.31 -16.36 4.04
N CYS A 116 -0.72 -15.64 4.99
CA CYS A 116 -0.64 -14.18 4.93
C CYS A 116 0.18 -13.69 3.73
N ARG A 117 1.32 -14.33 3.45
CA ARG A 117 2.13 -14.02 2.26
C ARG A 117 1.38 -14.27 0.95
N ALA A 118 0.54 -15.31 0.89
CA ALA A 118 -0.29 -15.56 -0.29
C ALA A 118 -1.32 -14.43 -0.51
N ASP A 119 -2.00 -13.99 0.55
CA ASP A 119 -2.92 -12.85 0.47
C ASP A 119 -2.19 -11.55 0.09
N LEU A 120 -0.98 -11.32 0.62
CA LEU A 120 -0.13 -10.18 0.23
C LEU A 120 0.30 -10.24 -1.23
N ALA A 121 0.68 -11.43 -1.73
CA ALA A 121 1.04 -11.62 -3.13
C ALA A 121 -0.13 -11.33 -4.07
N ALA A 122 -1.37 -11.63 -3.65
CA ALA A 122 -2.56 -11.33 -4.43
C ALA A 122 -2.84 -9.82 -4.60
N LEU A 123 -2.25 -8.97 -3.75
CA LEU A 123 -2.33 -7.51 -3.88
C LEU A 123 -1.41 -6.94 -4.97
N SER A 124 -0.39 -7.68 -5.40
CA SER A 124 0.66 -7.19 -6.30
C SER A 124 0.11 -6.62 -7.61
N GLU A 125 -0.67 -7.41 -8.34
CA GLU A 125 -1.21 -6.99 -9.63
C GLU A 125 -2.24 -5.84 -9.50
N PRO A 126 -3.23 -5.89 -8.60
CA PRO A 126 -4.14 -4.75 -8.37
C PRO A 126 -3.42 -3.45 -7.98
N LEU A 127 -2.44 -3.51 -7.08
CA LEU A 127 -1.69 -2.32 -6.67
C LEU A 127 -0.82 -1.78 -7.83
N GLY A 128 -0.25 -2.67 -8.65
CA GLY A 128 0.46 -2.27 -9.87
C GLY A 128 -0.43 -1.49 -10.86
N ARG A 129 -1.69 -1.91 -11.05
CA ARG A 129 -2.66 -1.16 -11.87
C ARG A 129 -2.97 0.23 -11.30
N ILE A 130 -3.08 0.34 -9.98
CA ILE A 130 -3.30 1.62 -9.31
C ILE A 130 -2.10 2.54 -9.50
N VAL A 131 -0.87 2.03 -9.38
CA VAL A 131 0.35 2.80 -9.69
C VAL A 131 0.35 3.28 -11.15
N GLY A 132 -0.10 2.44 -12.10
CA GLY A 132 -0.35 2.83 -13.49
C GLY A 132 -1.26 4.04 -13.63
N ARG A 133 -2.44 4.00 -12.99
CA ARG A 133 -3.41 5.09 -13.02
C ARG A 133 -2.89 6.37 -12.34
N LEU A 134 -2.15 6.24 -11.24
CA LEU A 134 -1.51 7.38 -10.58
C LEU A 134 -0.45 8.01 -11.48
N SER A 135 0.33 7.19 -12.19
CA SER A 135 1.34 7.65 -13.17
C SER A 135 0.71 8.45 -14.31
N GLU A 136 -0.47 8.06 -14.79
CA GLU A 136 -1.24 8.84 -15.77
C GLU A 136 -1.74 10.18 -15.19
N ILE A 137 -1.94 10.29 -13.88
CA ILE A 137 -2.37 11.53 -13.23
C ILE A 137 -1.19 12.46 -13.03
N THR A 138 -0.08 11.94 -12.52
CA THR A 138 1.10 12.70 -12.11
C THR A 138 2.05 13.00 -13.27
N GLY A 139 2.03 12.16 -14.31
CA GLY A 139 3.01 12.16 -15.40
C GLY A 139 4.35 11.53 -15.02
N ALA A 140 4.45 10.87 -13.86
CA ALA A 140 5.68 10.24 -13.38
C ALA A 140 5.63 8.72 -13.48
N ASP A 141 6.75 8.09 -13.78
CA ASP A 141 6.91 6.64 -13.95
C ASP A 141 7.28 5.90 -12.64
N LEU A 142 7.18 6.58 -11.50
CA LEU A 142 7.61 6.06 -10.21
C LEU A 142 6.80 4.82 -9.80
N GLY A 143 7.49 3.72 -9.52
CA GLY A 143 6.88 2.45 -9.11
C GLY A 143 6.24 1.66 -10.26
N LEU A 144 6.35 2.13 -11.50
CA LEU A 144 5.98 1.31 -12.65
C LEU A 144 6.98 0.18 -12.81
N HIS A 145 6.46 -1.02 -13.01
CA HIS A 145 7.26 -2.19 -13.32
C HIS A 145 6.83 -2.72 -14.69
N PRO A 146 7.79 -3.13 -15.55
CA PRO A 146 7.45 -3.78 -16.80
C PRO A 146 6.62 -5.04 -16.52
N PRO A 147 5.68 -5.40 -17.41
CA PRO A 147 4.88 -6.62 -17.23
C PRO A 147 5.83 -7.82 -17.05
N VAL A 148 5.62 -8.59 -15.99
CA VAL A 148 6.34 -9.84 -15.77
C VAL A 148 5.89 -10.80 -16.85
N VAL A 149 6.72 -10.98 -17.89
CA VAL A 149 6.50 -12.01 -18.91
C VAL A 149 6.68 -13.35 -18.20
N ALA A 150 5.59 -14.05 -17.97
CA ALA A 150 5.65 -15.43 -17.46
C ALA A 150 6.34 -16.30 -18.52
N GLY A 151 7.54 -16.78 -18.20
CA GLY A 151 8.27 -17.79 -18.97
C GLY A 151 7.89 -19.19 -18.54
#